data_AF-A0A832UJ69-F1
#
_entry.id   AF-A0A832UJ69-F1
#
_cell.length_a   1.000
_cell.length_b   1.000
_cell.length_c   1.000
_cell.angle_alpha   90.00
_cell.angle_beta   90.00
_cell.angle_gamma   90.00
#
_symmetry.space_group_name_H-M   'P 1'
#
loop_
_entity.id
_entity.type
_entity.pdbx_description
1 polymer ?
#
loop_
_entity_poly.entity_id
_entity_poly.type
_entity_poly.pdbx_seq_one_letter_code
_entity_poly.pdbx_strand_id
1 'polypeptide(L)'
;YAPLITQTIVAGLDEEGPSLFVLDVLGSLIPDKYAVVGSGTEIAIGVLEEGYKEGMQITEAKELVTRSIKSAISRDVMSGDGIDFLIITKDGITEESTKF
;
A
#
# COMPACT_ATOMS: atom_id res chain seq x y z
N TYR A 1 18.29 2.55 -23.67
CA TYR A 1 17.16 2.05 -22.86
C TYR A 1 16.60 3.25 -22.11
N ALA A 2 15.28 3.47 -22.15
CA ALA A 2 14.63 4.57 -21.44
C ALA A 2 14.06 4.05 -20.11
N PRO A 3 14.06 4.85 -19.02
CA PRO A 3 13.46 4.45 -17.75
C PRO A 3 11.96 4.14 -17.90
N LEU A 4 11.47 3.18 -17.13
CA LEU A 4 10.03 2.98 -16.97
C LEU A 4 9.49 4.06 -16.04
N ILE A 5 8.49 4.80 -16.50
CA ILE A 5 7.82 5.83 -15.69
C ILE A 5 6.78 5.14 -14.82
N THR A 6 7.24 4.43 -13.79
CA THR A 6 6.41 3.68 -12.85
C THR A 6 6.98 3.78 -11.45
N GLN A 7 6.09 3.81 -10.46
CA GLN A 7 6.42 3.56 -9.06
C GLN A 7 5.84 2.20 -8.71
N THR A 8 6.65 1.30 -8.19
CA THR A 8 6.23 -0.09 -7.92
C THR A 8 6.49 -0.44 -6.47
N ILE A 9 5.51 -1.09 -5.85
CA ILE A 9 5.69 -1.74 -4.55
C ILE A 9 5.94 -3.23 -4.80
N VAL A 10 6.98 -3.76 -4.18
CA VAL A 10 7.26 -5.20 -4.11
C VAL A 10 7.10 -5.61 -2.65
N ALA A 11 6.11 -6.45 -2.37
CA ALA A 11 5.84 -6.92 -1.01
C ALA A 11 5.55 -8.41 -1.00
N GLY A 12 5.90 -9.08 0.09
CA GLY A 12 5.69 -10.52 0.23
C GLY A 12 6.15 -11.06 1.57
N LEU A 13 6.26 -12.39 1.65
CA LEU A 13 6.79 -13.12 2.78
C LEU A 13 7.98 -13.95 2.31
N ASP A 14 9.07 -13.88 3.06
CA ASP A 14 10.26 -14.71 2.90
C ASP A 14 10.59 -15.45 4.21
N GLU A 15 11.77 -16.07 4.28
CA GLU A 15 12.22 -16.81 5.46
C GLU A 15 12.43 -15.91 6.70
N GLU A 16 12.69 -14.61 6.50
CA GLU A 16 12.90 -13.61 7.56
C GLU A 16 11.59 -12.96 8.00
N GLY A 17 10.56 -12.97 7.16
CA GLY A 17 9.20 -12.53 7.50
C GLY A 17 8.58 -11.66 6.40
N PRO A 18 7.63 -10.77 6.76
CA PRO A 18 7.04 -9.85 5.80
C PRO A 18 8.05 -8.76 5.41
N SER A 19 8.21 -8.55 4.11
CA SER A 19 9.10 -7.53 3.56
C SER A 19 8.36 -6.68 2.52
N LEU A 20 8.69 -5.39 2.48
CA LEU A 20 8.12 -4.41 1.56
C LEU A 20 9.23 -3.51 1.05
N PHE A 21 9.24 -3.29 -0.27
CA PHE A 21 10.17 -2.43 -0.96
C PHE A 21 9.45 -1.51 -1.93
N VAL A 22 9.92 -0.27 -2.02
CA VAL A 22 9.52 0.69 -3.05
C VAL A 22 10.62 0.74 -4.11
N LEU A 23 10.24 0.53 -5.36
CA LEU A 23 11.09 0.74 -6.52
C LEU A 23 10.80 2.12 -7.11
N ASP A 24 11.81 3.00 -7.12
CA ASP A 24 11.69 4.32 -7.76
C ASP A 24 11.88 4.25 -9.29
N VAL A 25 11.60 5.36 -9.96
CA VAL A 25 11.70 5.48 -11.42
C VAL A 25 13.13 5.31 -11.97
N LEU A 26 14.15 5.40 -11.11
CA LEU A 26 15.56 5.22 -11.44
C LEU A 26 16.08 3.82 -11.10
N GLY A 27 15.26 2.99 -10.45
CA GLY A 27 15.57 1.62 -10.06
C GLY A 27 16.19 1.48 -8.67
N SER A 28 16.13 2.51 -7.82
CA SER A 28 16.50 2.36 -6.41
C SER A 28 15.47 1.46 -5.71
N LEU A 29 15.96 0.54 -4.88
CA LEU A 29 15.12 -0.34 -4.07
C LEU A 29 15.21 0.10 -2.60
N ILE A 30 14.10 0.56 -2.04
CA ILE A 30 14.05 1.16 -0.70
C ILE A 30 13.18 0.27 0.20
N PRO A 31 13.72 -0.34 1.27
CA PRO A 31 12.92 -1.10 2.23
C PRO A 31 12.07 -0.17 3.09
N ASP A 32 10.83 -0.56 3.36
CA ASP A 32 9.91 0.20 4.21
C ASP A 32 8.98 -0.71 5.03
N LYS A 33 8.35 -0.16 6.07
CA LYS A 33 7.34 -0.84 6.88
C LYS A 33 5.94 -0.70 6.29
N TYR A 34 5.70 0.42 5.62
CA TYR A 34 4.48 0.72 4.88
C TYR A 34 4.82 1.68 3.76
N ALA A 35 4.04 1.68 2.69
CA ALA A 35 4.26 2.61 1.58
C ALA A 35 2.94 3.00 0.92
N VAL A 36 2.91 4.18 0.34
CA VAL A 36 1.86 4.65 -0.57
C VAL A 36 2.54 5.18 -1.82
N VAL A 37 2.03 4.79 -2.99
CA VAL A 37 2.53 5.25 -4.29
C VAL A 37 1.36 5.68 -5.18
N GLY A 38 1.62 6.53 -6.18
CA GLY A 38 0.59 7.07 -7.07
C GLY A 38 0.14 8.49 -6.71
N SER A 39 -0.91 8.97 -7.36
CA SER A 39 -1.37 10.38 -7.30
C SER A 39 -1.92 10.80 -5.94
N GLY A 40 -2.56 9.88 -5.20
CA GLY A 40 -3.14 10.13 -3.88
C GLY A 40 -2.16 10.08 -2.71
N THR A 41 -0.86 9.89 -2.97
CA THR A 41 0.16 9.58 -1.96
C THR A 41 0.20 10.60 -0.82
N GLU A 42 0.30 11.89 -1.14
CA GLU A 42 0.45 12.97 -0.14
C GLU A 42 -0.70 13.01 0.88
N ILE A 43 -1.90 12.55 0.50
CA ILE A 43 -3.08 12.55 1.37
C ILE A 43 -3.18 11.24 2.14
N ALA A 44 -2.99 10.10 1.46
CA ALA A 44 -3.12 8.79 2.07
C ALA A 44 -1.99 8.48 3.06
N ILE A 45 -0.76 8.95 2.79
CA ILE A 45 0.39 8.66 3.65
C ILE A 45 0.22 9.26 5.05
N GLY A 46 -0.34 10.48 5.16
CA GLY A 46 -0.55 11.12 6.46
C GLY A 46 -1.52 10.34 7.35
N VAL A 47 -2.61 9.81 6.77
CA VAL A 47 -3.58 8.99 7.52
C VAL A 47 -3.00 7.62 7.86
N LEU A 48 -2.20 7.05 6.94
CA LEU A 48 -1.54 5.76 7.14
C LEU A 48 -0.52 5.85 8.28
N GLU A 49 0.35 6.86 8.25
CA GLU A 49 1.40 7.10 9.24
C GLU A 49 0.83 7.40 10.62
N GLU A 50 -0.25 8.21 10.70
CA GLU A 50 -0.94 8.49 11.97
C GLU A 50 -1.45 7.20 12.65
N GLY A 51 -1.97 6.26 11.85
CA GLY A 51 -2.63 5.07 12.37
C GLY A 51 -1.77 3.81 12.46
N TYR A 52 -0.62 3.77 11.79
CA TYR A 52 0.22 2.57 11.71
C TYR A 52 0.80 2.21 13.08
N LYS A 53 0.78 0.91 13.39
CA LYS A 53 1.42 0.32 14.57
C LYS A 53 2.06 -1.01 14.18
N GLU A 54 3.21 -1.31 14.77
CA GLU A 54 3.83 -2.62 14.57
C GLU A 54 2.92 -3.71 15.18
N GLY A 55 2.75 -4.83 14.47
CA GLY A 55 1.98 -5.99 14.97
C GLY A 55 0.45 -5.83 14.91
N MET A 56 -0.07 -4.94 14.07
CA MET A 56 -1.52 -4.82 13.83
C MET A 56 -2.15 -6.13 13.36
N GLN A 57 -3.39 -6.36 13.78
CA GLN A 57 -4.20 -7.43 13.21
C GLN A 57 -4.62 -7.06 11.78
N ILE A 58 -4.83 -8.07 10.92
CA ILE A 58 -5.24 -7.86 9.51
C ILE A 58 -6.49 -6.97 9.41
N THR A 59 -7.45 -7.14 10.31
CA THR A 59 -8.68 -6.32 10.33
C THR A 59 -8.38 -4.85 10.61
N GLU A 60 -7.52 -4.55 11.58
CA GLU A 60 -7.11 -3.18 11.92
C GLU A 60 -6.32 -2.54 10.76
N ALA A 61 -5.44 -3.31 10.12
CA ALA A 61 -4.69 -2.86 8.97
C ALA A 61 -5.60 -2.55 7.77
N LYS A 62 -6.59 -3.40 7.49
CA LYS A 62 -7.59 -3.16 6.43
C LYS A 62 -8.42 -1.92 6.71
N GLU A 63 -8.85 -1.70 7.94
CA GLU A 63 -9.58 -0.49 8.33
C GLU A 63 -8.73 0.77 8.15
N LEU A 64 -7.46 0.73 8.55
CA LEU A 64 -6.51 1.81 8.35
C LEU A 64 -6.33 2.13 6.86
N VAL A 65 -5.99 1.13 6.04
CA VAL A 65 -5.84 1.28 4.59
C VAL A 65 -7.12 1.84 3.96
N THR A 66 -8.29 1.35 4.37
CA THR A 66 -9.57 1.86 3.88
C THR A 66 -9.75 3.34 4.18
N ARG A 67 -9.43 3.79 5.40
CA ARG A 67 -9.50 5.21 5.76
C ARG A 67 -8.50 6.04 4.97
N SER A 68 -7.26 5.57 4.80
CA SER A 68 -6.21 6.27 4.05
C SER A 68 -6.60 6.47 2.58
N ILE A 69 -7.10 5.43 1.91
CA ILE A 69 -7.54 5.53 0.52
C ILE A 69 -8.79 6.38 0.38
N LYS A 70 -9.78 6.27 1.28
CA LYS A 70 -10.96 7.16 1.26
C LYS A 70 -10.57 8.63 1.42
N SER A 71 -9.57 8.93 2.26
CA SER A 71 -9.01 10.28 2.38
C SER A 71 -8.47 10.76 1.04
N ALA A 72 -7.65 9.96 0.37
CA ALA A 72 -7.10 10.28 -0.94
C ALA A 72 -8.19 10.48 -2.01
N ILE A 73 -9.14 9.55 -2.16
CA ILE A 73 -10.23 9.64 -3.15
C ILE A 73 -11.07 10.90 -2.97
N SER A 74 -11.22 11.41 -1.74
CA SER A 74 -11.98 12.63 -1.50
C SER A 74 -11.34 13.90 -2.09
N ARG A 75 -10.04 13.87 -2.44
CA ARG A 75 -9.25 15.03 -2.88
C ARG A 75 -8.35 14.80 -4.10
N ASP A 76 -8.09 13.55 -4.48
CA ASP A 76 -7.32 13.17 -5.67
C ASP A 76 -8.25 12.67 -6.79
N VAL A 77 -8.32 13.43 -7.88
CA VAL A 77 -9.21 13.14 -9.02
C VAL A 77 -8.79 11.93 -9.86
N MET A 78 -7.56 11.45 -9.67
CA MET A 78 -7.04 10.27 -10.38
C MET A 78 -7.27 8.96 -9.61
N SER A 79 -7.66 9.05 -8.34
CA SER A 79 -8.02 7.90 -7.50
C SER A 79 -9.54 7.75 -7.38
N GLY A 80 -10.06 6.52 -7.33
CA GLY A 80 -11.51 6.29 -7.24
C GLY A 80 -11.93 4.82 -7.29
N ASP A 81 -13.23 4.59 -7.53
CA ASP A 81 -13.94 3.29 -7.63
C ASP A 81 -13.98 2.45 -6.33
N GLY A 82 -12.84 2.17 -5.72
CA GLY A 82 -12.76 1.23 -4.60
C GLY A 82 -11.34 0.92 -4.15
N ILE A 83 -11.21 -0.20 -3.44
CA ILE A 83 -9.93 -0.84 -3.10
C ILE A 83 -10.01 -2.31 -3.48
N ASP A 84 -8.97 -2.78 -4.14
CA ASP A 84 -8.64 -4.20 -4.21
C ASP A 84 -7.57 -4.52 -3.15
N PHE A 85 -7.91 -5.41 -2.23
CA PHE A 85 -7.01 -5.92 -1.21
C PHE A 85 -6.38 -7.22 -1.68
N LEU A 86 -5.04 -7.25 -1.68
CA LEU A 86 -4.25 -8.47 -1.77
C LEU A 86 -3.62 -8.73 -0.39
N ILE A 87 -4.07 -9.76 0.31
CA ILE A 87 -3.63 -10.09 1.66
C ILE A 87 -2.74 -11.33 1.58
N ILE A 88 -1.48 -11.18 1.94
CA ILE A 88 -0.47 -12.24 1.87
C ILE A 88 -0.13 -12.66 3.31
N THR A 89 -0.38 -13.92 3.65
CA THR A 89 -0.04 -14.51 4.96
C THR A 89 0.73 -15.81 4.76
N LYS A 90 1.22 -16.40 5.87
CA LYS A 90 1.87 -17.72 5.83
C LYS A 90 0.90 -18.84 5.44
N ASP A 91 -0.40 -18.61 5.61
CA ASP A 91 -1.46 -19.60 5.32
C ASP A 91 -1.95 -19.52 3.87
N GLY A 92 -1.61 -18.43 3.15
CA GLY A 92 -1.97 -18.26 1.75
C GLY A 92 -2.19 -16.81 1.35
N ILE A 93 -2.82 -16.64 0.20
CA ILE A 93 -3.15 -15.35 -0.40
C ILE A 93 -4.66 -15.24 -0.51
N THR A 94 -5.20 -14.09 -0.08
CA THR A 94 -6.62 -13.76 -0.19
C THR A 94 -6.79 -12.46 -0.98
N GLU A 95 -7.73 -12.45 -1.91
CA GLU A 95 -8.10 -11.28 -2.70
C GLU A 95 -9.52 -10.85 -2.37
N GLU A 96 -9.73 -9.55 -2.12
CA GLU A 96 -11.04 -8.98 -1.81
C GLU A 96 -11.18 -7.59 -2.41
N SER A 97 -12.33 -7.28 -3.02
CA SER A 97 -12.61 -5.95 -3.57
C SER A 97 -13.71 -5.23 -2.78
N THR A 98 -13.53 -3.95 -2.52
CA THR A 98 -14.52 -3.07 -1.87
C THR A 98 -14.77 -1.85 -2.74
N LYS A 99 -16.02 -1.60 -3.13
CA LYS A 99 -16.42 -0.38 -3.84
C LYS A 99 -16.80 0.73 -2.87
N PHE A 100 -16.65 1.98 -3.29
CA PHE A 100 -16.98 3.16 -2.49
C PHE A 100 -18.25 3.88 -2.93
#